data_AF-A0A916K9R6-F1
#
_entry.id   AF-A0A916K9R6-F1
#
_cell.length_a   1.000
_cell.length_b   1.000
_cell.length_c   1.000
_cell.angle_alpha   90.00
_cell.angle_beta   90.00
_cell.angle_gamma   90.00
#
_symmetry.space_group_name_H-M   'P 1'
#
loop_
_entity.id
_entity.type
_entity.pdbx_description
1 polymer ?
#
loop_
_entity_poly.entity_id
_entity_poly.type
_entity_poly.pdbx_seq_one_letter_code
_entity_poly.pdbx_strand_id
1 'polypeptide(L)'
;MLLQFDDRESLEGWCTMSTNETNAQPGAGEQGKKLPSLNIISSKETKHRGFGQGAIDLSQLSSVIIDGDEAYLDMGALHAKSKVEKGIKFSTDKSAAENGRPCWIVWVAVDFKEEGKYYAGITSCEMLIDTEARKGWKVLADHVNRMDYALKRRVMVDNLGDAQKAVLKQLLIETDAQMWELSEPIVKEALG
;
A
#
# COMPACT_ATOMS: atom_id res chain seq x y z
N MET A 1 54.60 -23.77 -78.81
CA MET A 1 55.82 -23.84 -77.99
C MET A 1 55.42 -23.84 -76.52
N LEU A 2 56.20 -24.52 -75.66
CA LEU A 2 55.96 -24.88 -74.26
C LEU A 2 57.20 -24.45 -73.43
N LEU A 3 57.22 -24.21 -72.10
CA LEU A 3 56.22 -24.30 -71.00
C LEU A 3 56.65 -23.33 -69.86
N GLN A 4 55.68 -22.77 -69.12
CA GLN A 4 55.76 -22.34 -67.69
C GLN A 4 56.73 -21.24 -67.19
N PHE A 5 56.41 -20.78 -65.95
CA PHE A 5 57.20 -20.05 -64.94
C PHE A 5 57.54 -18.56 -65.22
N ASP A 6 57.88 -17.71 -64.25
CA ASP A 6 57.46 -17.48 -62.83
C ASP A 6 58.25 -16.24 -62.34
N ASP A 7 57.61 -15.21 -61.81
CA ASP A 7 58.27 -14.09 -61.07
C ASP A 7 57.20 -13.40 -60.21
N ARG A 8 57.25 -13.47 -58.87
CA ARG A 8 58.10 -12.71 -57.92
C ARG A 8 57.74 -11.24 -57.74
N GLU A 9 57.25 -10.91 -56.54
CA GLU A 9 57.71 -9.89 -55.58
C GLU A 9 56.63 -9.74 -54.49
N SER A 10 56.88 -9.31 -53.24
CA SER A 10 58.04 -9.47 -52.35
C SER A 10 57.52 -9.28 -50.91
N LEU A 11 58.24 -9.78 -49.90
CA LEU A 11 57.86 -9.70 -48.48
C LEU A 11 58.34 -8.39 -47.81
N GLU A 12 57.79 -8.09 -46.62
CA GLU A 12 58.51 -7.80 -45.35
C GLU A 12 57.75 -6.82 -44.41
N GLY A 13 57.86 -7.00 -43.08
CA GLY A 13 57.50 -5.99 -42.05
C GLY A 13 56.05 -6.00 -41.51
N TRP A 14 55.57 -6.91 -40.66
CA TRP A 14 55.91 -7.27 -39.25
C TRP A 14 55.47 -6.31 -38.13
N CYS A 15 54.98 -6.94 -37.04
CA CYS A 15 54.73 -6.43 -35.68
C CYS A 15 53.56 -5.45 -35.44
N THR A 16 52.70 -5.58 -34.42
CA THR A 16 52.48 -6.66 -33.42
C THR A 16 51.19 -6.39 -32.64
N MET A 17 50.46 -7.46 -32.24
CA MET A 17 49.68 -7.58 -30.97
C MET A 17 48.52 -6.56 -30.72
N SER A 18 47.42 -6.90 -30.03
CA SER A 18 47.02 -8.16 -29.39
C SER A 18 45.49 -8.26 -29.29
N THR A 19 44.97 -9.48 -29.45
CA THR A 19 43.97 -10.18 -28.59
C THR A 19 43.06 -9.35 -27.66
N ASN A 20 41.77 -9.66 -27.48
CA ASN A 20 40.95 -10.74 -28.05
C ASN A 20 39.46 -10.49 -27.76
N GLU A 21 38.60 -11.19 -28.51
CA GLU A 21 37.47 -12.04 -28.06
C GLU A 21 36.79 -11.78 -26.68
N THR A 22 35.48 -12.00 -26.49
CA THR A 22 34.55 -12.85 -27.28
C THR A 22 33.08 -12.40 -27.17
N ASN A 23 32.31 -12.83 -28.17
CA ASN A 23 30.90 -13.26 -28.12
C ASN A 23 29.75 -12.24 -28.01
N ALA A 24 29.03 -12.17 -29.14
CA ALA A 24 27.56 -12.14 -29.20
C ALA A 24 26.95 -13.35 -28.44
N GLN A 25 25.65 -13.46 -28.15
CA GLN A 25 24.50 -13.37 -29.07
C GLN A 25 23.18 -13.18 -28.24
N PRO A 26 21.95 -13.28 -28.79
CA PRO A 26 20.91 -12.27 -28.55
C PRO A 26 19.81 -12.70 -27.55
N GLY A 27 18.91 -11.76 -27.24
CA GLY A 27 17.73 -12.03 -26.42
C GLY A 27 16.53 -12.59 -27.19
N ALA A 28 15.69 -13.33 -26.47
CA ALA A 28 14.28 -13.59 -26.76
C ALA A 28 13.59 -14.01 -25.46
N GLY A 29 12.33 -13.60 -25.21
CA GLY A 29 11.59 -14.01 -24.01
C GLY A 29 10.58 -12.98 -23.52
N GLU A 30 9.36 -13.04 -24.05
CA GLU A 30 8.20 -12.30 -23.54
C GLU A 30 7.66 -12.88 -22.21
N GLN A 31 6.69 -12.13 -21.65
CA GLN A 31 5.54 -12.57 -20.83
C GLN A 31 5.57 -12.29 -19.31
N GLY A 32 4.39 -11.89 -18.81
CA GLY A 32 4.05 -11.96 -17.39
C GLY A 32 4.10 -10.65 -16.60
N LYS A 33 3.14 -9.74 -16.83
CA LYS A 33 2.79 -8.72 -15.82
C LYS A 33 2.27 -9.45 -14.57
N LYS A 34 3.12 -9.57 -13.55
CA LYS A 34 2.72 -10.14 -12.25
C LYS A 34 1.82 -9.14 -11.52
N LEU A 35 0.63 -9.60 -11.14
CA LEU A 35 -0.25 -8.90 -10.20
C LEU A 35 0.46 -8.81 -8.83
N PRO A 36 0.27 -7.71 -8.06
CA PRO A 36 0.86 -7.60 -6.73
C PRO A 36 0.20 -8.61 -5.78
N SER A 37 0.96 -9.63 -5.40
CA SER A 37 0.57 -10.62 -4.40
C SER A 37 0.48 -10.02 -3.00
N LEU A 38 -0.55 -10.39 -2.24
CA LEU A 38 -0.64 -10.10 -0.80
C LEU A 38 0.58 -10.65 -0.05
N ASN A 39 1.15 -9.85 0.86
CA ASN A 39 2.27 -10.25 1.72
C ASN A 39 1.80 -11.19 2.82
N ILE A 40 1.66 -12.48 2.49
CA ILE A 40 1.47 -13.55 3.48
C ILE A 40 2.86 -14.08 3.88
N ILE A 41 3.40 -13.57 4.98
CA ILE A 41 4.62 -14.12 5.58
C ILE A 41 4.24 -15.36 6.39
N SER A 42 4.88 -16.49 6.07
CA SER A 42 4.59 -17.78 6.68
C SER A 42 5.37 -18.01 7.98
N SER A 43 4.63 -18.46 9.00
CA SER A 43 5.06 -19.38 10.06
C SER A 43 6.27 -19.01 10.95
N LYS A 44 5.96 -18.64 12.19
CA LYS A 44 6.45 -19.39 13.37
C LYS A 44 5.52 -19.17 14.56
N GLU A 45 5.11 -20.26 15.20
CA GLU A 45 4.44 -20.20 16.50
C GLU A 45 5.38 -19.63 17.56
N THR A 46 4.95 -18.60 18.28
CA THR A 46 5.49 -18.24 19.58
C THR A 46 4.36 -17.86 20.54
N LYS A 47 3.95 -18.81 21.37
CA LYS A 47 3.15 -18.54 22.57
C LYS A 47 3.94 -17.61 23.50
N HIS A 48 3.62 -16.31 23.49
CA HIS A 48 4.03 -15.39 24.54
C HIS A 48 2.86 -14.49 24.97
N ARG A 49 2.10 -14.96 25.96
CA ARG A 49 1.36 -14.06 26.86
C ARG A 49 2.38 -13.41 27.81
N GLY A 50 2.93 -12.28 27.41
CA GLY A 50 3.86 -11.47 28.22
C GLY A 50 3.50 -10.00 28.12
N PHE A 51 2.97 -9.42 29.20
CA PHE A 51 2.65 -8.00 29.26
C PHE A 51 3.92 -7.15 29.31
N GLY A 52 4.00 -6.11 28.47
CA GLY A 52 4.84 -4.95 28.74
C GLY A 52 6.06 -4.70 27.85
N GLN A 53 5.91 -4.60 26.52
CA GLN A 53 6.66 -3.63 25.68
C GLN A 53 6.18 -3.55 24.21
N GLY A 54 5.67 -2.39 23.81
CA GLY A 54 6.21 -1.65 22.65
C GLY A 54 5.96 -2.11 21.20
N ALA A 55 5.46 -3.32 20.93
CA ALA A 55 5.17 -3.76 19.56
C ALA A 55 3.66 -3.86 19.32
N ILE A 56 3.11 -2.90 18.55
CA ILE A 56 1.77 -3.03 17.97
C ILE A 56 1.87 -4.01 16.81
N ASP A 57 1.07 -5.08 16.84
CA ASP A 57 0.92 -5.98 15.69
C ASP A 57 0.02 -5.30 14.64
N LEU A 58 0.67 -4.69 13.65
CA LEU A 58 0.00 -4.02 12.53
C LEU A 58 -0.45 -5.00 11.43
N SER A 59 -0.15 -6.31 11.53
CA SER A 59 -0.55 -7.29 10.51
C SER A 59 -2.07 -7.50 10.44
N GLN A 60 -2.76 -7.20 11.54
CA GLN A 60 -4.21 -7.23 11.68
C GLN A 60 -4.90 -5.91 11.33
N LEU A 61 -4.15 -4.88 10.92
CA LEU A 61 -4.67 -3.53 10.70
C LEU A 61 -4.54 -3.08 9.24
N SER A 62 -5.66 -2.69 8.64
CA SER A 62 -5.72 -2.05 7.32
C SER A 62 -6.07 -0.57 7.46
N SER A 63 -5.60 0.23 6.50
CA SER A 63 -6.04 1.62 6.34
C SER A 63 -6.87 1.75 5.06
N VAL A 64 -8.04 2.34 5.19
CA VAL A 64 -8.91 2.77 4.11
C VAL A 64 -8.86 4.29 4.04
N ILE A 65 -8.78 4.84 2.83
CA ILE A 65 -9.02 6.26 2.57
C ILE A 65 -10.44 6.40 2.04
N ILE A 66 -11.14 7.44 2.50
CA ILE A 66 -12.39 7.92 1.89
C ILE A 66 -12.13 9.32 1.36
N ASP A 67 -12.39 9.54 0.06
CA ASP A 67 -12.20 10.82 -0.63
C ASP A 67 -13.40 11.05 -1.56
N GLY A 68 -14.27 12.01 -1.21
CA GLY A 68 -15.58 12.18 -1.86
C GLY A 68 -16.48 10.94 -1.69
N ASP A 69 -16.85 10.34 -2.82
CA ASP A 69 -17.70 9.14 -2.92
C ASP A 69 -16.89 7.86 -3.23
N GLU A 70 -15.56 7.89 -3.09
CA GLU A 70 -14.69 6.72 -3.24
C GLU A 70 -14.12 6.28 -1.88
N ALA A 71 -14.13 4.97 -1.62
CA ALA A 71 -13.40 4.33 -0.53
C ALA A 71 -12.42 3.29 -1.09
N TYR A 72 -11.16 3.31 -0.64
CA TYR A 72 -10.15 2.36 -1.12
C TYR A 72 -9.10 2.01 -0.05
N LEU A 73 -8.55 0.79 -0.12
CA LEU A 73 -7.44 0.35 0.72
C LEU A 73 -6.14 1.07 0.32
N ASP A 74 -5.45 1.69 1.28
CA ASP A 74 -4.18 2.39 1.07
C ASP A 74 -3.13 1.95 2.08
N MET A 75 -2.34 0.94 1.70
CA MET A 75 -1.21 0.45 2.52
C MET A 75 -0.11 1.50 2.75
N GLY A 76 -0.12 2.62 2.01
CA GLY A 76 0.78 3.76 2.19
C GLY A 76 0.36 4.69 3.34
N ALA A 77 -0.93 4.74 3.71
CA ALA A 77 -1.44 5.58 4.78
C ALA A 77 -0.82 5.25 6.15
N LEU A 78 -0.52 3.98 6.42
CA LEU A 78 0.27 3.51 7.59
C LEU A 78 1.61 4.24 7.76
N HIS A 79 2.18 4.78 6.68
CA HIS A 79 3.47 5.47 6.66
C HIS A 79 3.36 6.95 6.24
N ALA A 80 2.16 7.53 6.26
CA ALA A 80 1.86 8.87 5.74
C ALA A 80 2.28 9.08 4.27
N LYS A 81 2.13 8.03 3.45
CA LYS A 81 2.48 7.98 2.02
C LYS A 81 1.27 7.66 1.14
N SER A 82 0.05 7.86 1.65
CA SER A 82 -1.16 7.59 0.88
C SER A 82 -1.23 8.42 -0.40
N LYS A 83 -2.02 7.97 -1.37
CA LYS A 83 -2.24 8.70 -2.64
C LYS A 83 -2.69 10.14 -2.39
N VAL A 84 -3.54 10.34 -1.37
CA VAL A 84 -4.15 11.63 -1.02
C VAL A 84 -3.21 12.55 -0.23
N GLU A 85 -2.28 12.01 0.57
CA GLU A 85 -1.27 12.79 1.30
C GLU A 85 -0.07 13.19 0.42
N LYS A 86 0.15 12.52 -0.72
CA LYS A 86 1.37 12.66 -1.51
C LYS A 86 1.56 14.08 -2.05
N GLY A 87 2.58 14.76 -1.53
CA GLY A 87 2.99 16.10 -1.98
C GLY A 87 2.27 17.25 -1.28
N ILE A 88 1.44 16.94 -0.28
CA ILE A 88 0.71 17.87 0.59
C ILE A 88 1.55 18.23 1.82
N LYS A 89 1.59 19.51 2.20
CA LYS A 89 2.18 19.97 3.46
C LYS A 89 1.10 20.08 4.53
N PHE A 90 1.12 19.17 5.50
CA PHE A 90 0.17 19.15 6.60
C PHE A 90 0.47 20.20 7.68
N SER A 91 -0.59 20.73 8.26
CA SER A 91 -0.63 21.62 9.42
C SER A 91 -1.57 21.06 10.50
N THR A 92 -1.36 21.42 11.76
CA THR A 92 -2.32 21.20 12.85
C THR A 92 -3.38 22.31 12.93
N ASP A 93 -3.13 23.45 12.28
CA ASP A 93 -4.07 24.56 12.11
C ASP A 93 -4.98 24.29 10.90
N LYS A 94 -6.31 24.27 11.13
CA LYS A 94 -7.31 23.97 10.09
C LYS A 94 -7.44 25.09 9.06
N SER A 95 -7.12 26.34 9.43
CA SER A 95 -7.12 27.48 8.48
C SER A 95 -6.09 27.32 7.36
N ALA A 96 -5.02 26.55 7.60
CA ALA A 96 -3.99 26.29 6.59
C ALA A 96 -4.50 25.53 5.36
N ALA A 97 -5.71 24.96 5.41
CA ALA A 97 -6.39 24.27 4.33
C ALA A 97 -7.88 24.69 4.22
N GLU A 98 -8.17 26.00 4.27
CA GLU A 98 -9.53 26.58 4.16
C GLU A 98 -10.32 26.08 2.94
N ASN A 99 -9.66 25.91 1.78
CA ASN A 99 -10.27 25.37 0.56
C ASN A 99 -10.09 23.85 0.42
N GLY A 100 -9.58 23.18 1.45
CA GLY A 100 -9.32 21.74 1.43
C GLY A 100 -10.62 20.94 1.47
N ARG A 101 -10.78 20.01 0.53
CA ARG A 101 -11.90 19.06 0.57
C ARG A 101 -11.74 18.11 1.76
N PRO A 102 -12.84 17.62 2.36
CA PRO A 102 -12.78 16.64 3.42
C PRO A 102 -12.41 15.26 2.86
N CYS A 103 -11.46 14.61 3.52
CA CYS A 103 -11.09 13.21 3.31
C CYS A 103 -11.00 12.54 4.69
N TRP A 104 -11.09 11.22 4.74
CA TRP A 104 -10.96 10.46 6.00
C TRP A 104 -9.94 9.35 5.87
N ILE A 105 -9.23 9.06 6.96
CA ILE A 105 -8.49 7.81 7.14
C ILE A 105 -9.29 6.94 8.11
N VAL A 106 -9.65 5.74 7.66
CA VAL A 106 -10.36 4.74 8.46
C VAL A 106 -9.42 3.59 8.77
N TRP A 107 -9.22 3.32 10.05
CA TRP A 107 -8.48 2.19 10.57
C TRP A 107 -9.41 1.00 10.75
N VAL A 108 -9.15 -0.09 10.03
CA VAL A 108 -9.96 -1.31 10.05
C VAL A 108 -9.11 -2.44 10.63
N ALA A 109 -9.45 -2.90 11.83
CA ALA A 109 -8.83 -4.02 12.50
C ALA A 109 -9.61 -5.31 12.22
N VAL A 110 -8.90 -6.38 11.85
CA VAL A 110 -9.45 -7.73 11.62
C VAL A 110 -8.99 -8.66 12.73
N ASP A 111 -9.91 -9.47 13.25
CA ASP A 111 -9.61 -10.49 14.26
C ASP A 111 -10.22 -11.84 13.85
N PHE A 112 -10.00 -12.88 14.67
CA PHE A 112 -10.34 -14.26 14.37
C PHE A 112 -11.25 -14.86 15.45
N LYS A 113 -12.27 -15.61 15.03
CA LYS A 113 -13.07 -16.52 15.87
C LYS A 113 -13.14 -17.91 15.20
N GLU A 114 -13.81 -18.86 15.83
CA GLU A 114 -13.85 -20.27 15.37
C GLU A 114 -14.45 -20.39 13.95
N GLU A 115 -15.39 -19.53 13.62
CA GLU A 115 -16.11 -19.48 12.34
C GLU A 115 -15.33 -18.77 11.23
N GLY A 116 -14.26 -18.03 11.56
CA GLY A 116 -13.42 -17.31 10.60
C GLY A 116 -12.95 -15.93 11.07
N LYS A 117 -12.48 -15.13 10.12
CA LYS A 117 -12.10 -13.73 10.33
C LYS A 117 -13.33 -12.83 10.41
N TYR A 118 -13.22 -11.71 11.10
CA TYR A 118 -14.24 -10.67 11.14
C TYR A 118 -13.64 -9.27 11.32
N TYR A 119 -14.35 -8.23 10.91
CA TYR A 119 -13.97 -6.85 11.23
C TYR A 119 -14.28 -6.59 12.70
N ALA A 120 -13.22 -6.37 13.49
CA ALA A 120 -13.29 -6.32 14.94
C ALA A 120 -13.23 -4.90 15.51
N GLY A 121 -12.70 -3.95 14.76
CA GLY A 121 -12.69 -2.53 15.12
C GLY A 121 -12.58 -1.64 13.89
N ILE A 122 -13.32 -0.52 13.88
CA ILE A 122 -13.36 0.43 12.77
C ILE A 122 -13.40 1.84 13.35
N THR A 123 -12.39 2.66 13.08
CA THR A 123 -12.37 4.06 13.56
C THR A 123 -11.92 5.02 12.46
N SER A 124 -12.50 6.22 12.41
CA SER A 124 -12.22 7.20 11.36
C SER A 124 -11.69 8.53 11.89
N CYS A 125 -10.78 9.14 11.14
CA CYS A 125 -10.12 10.42 11.43
C CYS A 125 -10.38 11.37 10.25
N GLU A 126 -10.80 12.62 10.52
CA GLU A 126 -11.00 13.66 9.50
C GLU A 126 -9.65 14.31 9.12
N MET A 127 -9.47 14.63 7.84
CA MET A 127 -8.41 15.50 7.33
C MET A 127 -8.96 16.40 6.21
N LEU A 128 -8.35 17.57 6.01
CA LEU A 128 -8.63 18.42 4.84
C LEU A 128 -7.46 18.37 3.86
N ILE A 129 -7.75 18.33 2.56
CA ILE A 129 -6.76 18.22 1.49
C ILE A 129 -7.04 19.28 0.41
N ASP A 130 -6.20 20.32 0.40
CA ASP A 130 -6.12 21.30 -0.67
C ASP A 130 -4.99 20.88 -1.63
N THR A 131 -5.38 20.24 -2.74
CA THR A 131 -4.45 19.74 -3.75
C THR A 131 -3.81 20.87 -4.57
N GLU A 132 -4.50 22.01 -4.74
CA GLU A 132 -4.03 23.15 -5.54
C GLU A 132 -2.97 23.96 -4.80
N ALA A 133 -3.26 24.37 -3.56
CA ALA A 133 -2.31 25.04 -2.68
C ALA A 133 -1.25 24.07 -2.11
N ARG A 134 -1.45 22.76 -2.29
CA ARG A 134 -0.65 21.66 -1.72
C ARG A 134 -0.57 21.72 -0.20
N LYS A 135 -1.70 22.08 0.42
CA LYS A 135 -1.87 22.23 1.87
C LYS A 135 -2.83 21.18 2.39
N GLY A 136 -2.64 20.79 3.64
CA GLY A 136 -3.56 19.89 4.30
C GLY A 136 -3.65 20.19 5.78
N TRP A 137 -4.74 19.77 6.38
CA TRP A 137 -4.92 19.79 7.83
C TRP A 137 -5.16 18.36 8.32
N LYS A 138 -4.46 17.99 9.40
CA LYS A 138 -4.78 16.80 10.20
C LYS A 138 -4.19 16.88 11.60
N VAL A 139 -4.77 16.13 12.53
CA VAL A 139 -4.25 16.05 13.91
C VAL A 139 -3.59 14.69 14.12
N LEU A 140 -2.26 14.64 14.04
CA LEU A 140 -1.50 13.37 14.14
C LEU A 140 -1.80 12.57 15.43
N ALA A 141 -2.06 13.27 16.55
CA ALA A 141 -2.45 12.62 17.80
C ALA A 141 -3.79 11.88 17.69
N ASP A 142 -4.78 12.45 16.98
CA ASP A 142 -6.07 11.77 16.75
C ASP A 142 -5.89 10.55 15.85
N HIS A 143 -5.11 10.66 14.76
CA HIS A 143 -4.81 9.51 13.89
C HIS A 143 -4.20 8.33 14.66
N VAL A 144 -3.22 8.57 15.54
CA VAL A 144 -2.58 7.53 16.36
C VAL A 144 -3.53 6.98 17.42
N ASN A 145 -4.34 7.83 18.06
CA ASN A 145 -5.33 7.38 19.06
C ASN A 145 -6.43 6.54 18.42
N ARG A 146 -6.98 6.96 17.27
CA ARG A 146 -7.98 6.21 16.50
C ARG A 146 -7.41 4.87 16.04
N MET A 147 -6.14 4.82 15.61
CA MET A 147 -5.43 3.58 15.26
C MET A 147 -5.37 2.59 16.45
N ASP A 148 -4.95 3.05 17.63
CA ASP A 148 -4.95 2.27 18.88
C ASP A 148 -6.36 1.82 19.29
N TYR A 149 -7.38 2.65 19.07
CA TYR A 149 -8.77 2.32 19.36
C TYR A 149 -9.34 1.24 18.43
N ALA A 150 -9.00 1.25 17.13
CA ALA A 150 -9.38 0.18 16.19
C ALA A 150 -8.78 -1.17 16.63
N LEU A 151 -7.49 -1.20 16.96
CA LEU A 151 -6.80 -2.38 17.50
C LEU A 151 -7.39 -2.87 18.83
N LYS A 152 -7.95 -1.96 19.63
CA LYS A 152 -8.71 -2.26 20.85
C LYS A 152 -10.18 -2.62 20.58
N ARG A 153 -10.53 -3.01 19.34
CA ARG A 153 -11.85 -3.47 18.91
C ARG A 153 -12.97 -2.45 19.13
N ARG A 154 -12.65 -1.15 19.01
CA ARG A 154 -13.65 -0.07 19.09
C ARG A 154 -14.22 0.23 17.71
N VAL A 155 -15.50 0.58 17.68
CA VAL A 155 -16.20 1.11 16.51
C VAL A 155 -16.50 2.59 16.78
N MET A 156 -15.89 3.48 16.00
CA MET A 156 -15.96 4.95 16.16
C MET A 156 -15.92 5.63 14.78
N VAL A 157 -17.06 5.56 14.09
CA VAL A 157 -17.32 6.15 12.75
C VAL A 157 -18.36 7.27 12.78
N ASP A 158 -18.43 7.93 13.93
CA ASP A 158 -19.29 9.07 14.30
C ASP A 158 -19.09 10.32 13.43
N ASN A 159 -17.90 10.50 12.86
CA ASN A 159 -17.54 11.64 12.00
C ASN A 159 -17.67 11.36 10.49
N LEU A 160 -18.25 10.21 10.11
CA LEU A 160 -18.60 9.90 8.72
C LEU A 160 -20.07 10.24 8.46
N GLY A 161 -20.35 10.94 7.35
CA GLY A 161 -21.71 11.09 6.84
C GLY A 161 -22.24 9.80 6.20
N ASP A 162 -23.54 9.74 5.93
CA ASP A 162 -24.21 8.52 5.42
C ASP A 162 -23.61 8.05 4.08
N ALA A 163 -23.22 8.97 3.20
CA ALA A 163 -22.52 8.65 1.95
C ALA A 163 -21.16 7.97 2.22
N GLN A 164 -20.34 8.54 3.11
CA GLN A 164 -19.04 7.97 3.47
C GLN A 164 -19.17 6.60 4.15
N LYS A 165 -20.21 6.40 4.97
CA LYS A 165 -20.53 5.09 5.58
C LYS A 165 -20.95 4.07 4.54
N ALA A 166 -21.78 4.45 3.57
CA ALA A 166 -22.24 3.56 2.51
C ALA A 166 -21.07 3.03 1.65
N VAL A 167 -20.16 3.91 1.22
CA VAL A 167 -18.99 3.50 0.41
C VAL A 167 -17.98 2.69 1.21
N LEU A 168 -17.81 2.97 2.51
CA LEU A 168 -17.00 2.15 3.41
C LEU A 168 -17.61 0.75 3.60
N LYS A 169 -18.93 0.66 3.84
CA LYS A 169 -19.66 -0.60 3.96
C LYS A 169 -19.54 -1.44 2.69
N GLN A 170 -19.72 -0.82 1.53
CA GLN A 170 -19.54 -1.48 0.23
C GLN A 170 -18.12 -2.03 0.08
N LEU A 171 -17.08 -1.21 0.34
CA LEU A 171 -15.69 -1.66 0.26
C LEU A 171 -15.41 -2.87 1.17
N LEU A 172 -15.94 -2.88 2.39
CA LEU A 172 -15.74 -3.99 3.33
C LEU A 172 -16.41 -5.28 2.83
N ILE A 173 -17.64 -5.20 2.33
CA ILE A 173 -18.37 -6.35 1.74
C ILE A 173 -17.65 -6.87 0.49
N GLU A 174 -17.17 -5.98 -0.38
CA GLU A 174 -16.41 -6.33 -1.59
C GLU A 174 -15.02 -6.90 -1.28
N THR A 175 -14.40 -6.47 -0.17
CA THR A 175 -13.11 -6.99 0.30
C THR A 175 -13.24 -8.43 0.79
N ASP A 176 -14.21 -8.72 1.67
CA ASP A 176 -14.54 -10.07 2.10
C ASP A 176 -15.95 -10.12 2.72
N ALA A 177 -16.92 -10.61 1.94
CA ALA A 177 -18.30 -10.76 2.37
C ALA A 177 -18.47 -11.75 3.56
N GLN A 178 -17.58 -12.73 3.72
CA GLN A 178 -17.63 -13.63 4.87
C GLN A 178 -17.15 -12.92 6.14
N MET A 179 -16.09 -12.10 6.06
CA MET A 179 -15.69 -11.25 7.20
C MET A 179 -16.78 -10.25 7.58
N TRP A 180 -17.46 -9.66 6.60
CA TRP A 180 -18.62 -8.81 6.85
C TRP A 180 -19.72 -9.58 7.60
N GLU A 181 -20.11 -10.76 7.11
CA GLU A 181 -21.20 -11.49 7.78
C GLU A 181 -20.85 -11.97 9.18
N LEU A 182 -19.60 -12.35 9.42
CA LEU A 182 -19.10 -12.73 10.75
C LEU A 182 -18.89 -11.54 11.70
N SER A 183 -18.95 -10.29 11.23
CA SER A 183 -18.75 -9.11 12.07
C SER A 183 -19.90 -8.87 13.04
N GLU A 184 -19.56 -8.37 14.23
CA GLU A 184 -20.51 -8.09 15.30
C GLU A 184 -21.57 -7.04 14.89
N PRO A 185 -22.81 -7.10 15.43
CA PRO A 185 -23.89 -6.19 15.05
C PRO A 185 -23.51 -4.71 15.11
N ILE A 186 -22.72 -4.30 16.11
CA ILE A 186 -22.23 -2.93 16.28
C ILE A 186 -21.44 -2.40 15.06
N VAL A 187 -20.74 -3.27 14.32
CA VAL A 187 -20.03 -2.89 13.08
C VAL A 187 -21.02 -2.63 11.95
N LYS A 188 -22.03 -3.49 11.81
CA LYS A 188 -23.07 -3.37 10.80
C LYS A 188 -23.93 -2.12 11.07
N GLU A 189 -24.45 -1.99 12.28
CA GLU A 189 -25.27 -0.86 12.74
C GLU A 189 -24.57 0.50 12.61
N ALA A 190 -23.27 0.60 12.91
CA ALA A 190 -22.54 1.86 12.82
C ALA A 190 -22.39 2.40 11.38
N LEU A 191 -22.50 1.50 10.39
CA LEU A 191 -22.34 1.79 8.96
C LEU A 191 -23.66 1.78 8.16
N GLY A 192 -24.79 1.46 8.80
CA GLY A 192 -26.12 1.35 8.17
C GLY A 192 -26.29 0.10 7.33
#